data_AF-A0A821YYZ1-F1
#
_entry.id   AF-A0A821YYZ1-F1
#
_cell.length_a   1.000
_cell.length_b   1.000
_cell.length_c   1.000
_cell.angle_alpha   90.00
_cell.angle_beta   90.00
_cell.angle_gamma   90.00
#
_symmetry.space_group_name_H-M   'P 1'
#
loop_
_entity.id
_entity.type
_entity.pdbx_description
1 polymer ?
#
loop_
_entity_poly.entity_id
_entity_poly.type
_entity_poly.pdbx_seq_one_letter_code
_entity_poly.pdbx_strand_id
1 'polypeptide(L)'
;FLFSRCANGRCIYRWRVCDHEDNCGDGSDEDIHGVCQSKNQPLACSEFHCTHTNLCIRYTDLCDEIDDCGDASDELSCHHNTTLTCANQTSHCDQRCHDLPNGRGIVCSCNIGYKFNKESLKCEDINECENVTLNYCSQICINTKGGYQCECAAGFEPSGTNRSDCHAADQTIDLLISEPDEIRRLRRNSVEDSSHYGVLVEDQHEVGFISIDTNTRMFYWVDESALEVFRAHLTPSAISTTYPQSISYDDTNHAIIPSSISI
;
A
#
# COMPACT_ATOMS: atom_id res chain seq x y z
N PHE A 1 5.77 8.98 0.55
CA PHE A 1 5.47 8.59 1.95
C PHE A 1 4.64 7.31 1.95
N LEU A 2 5.22 6.16 2.34
CA LEU A 2 4.57 4.83 2.29
C LEU A 2 3.54 4.56 3.40
N PHE A 3 3.41 5.47 4.36
CA PHE A 3 2.60 5.29 5.57
C PHE A 3 1.40 6.25 5.59
N SER A 4 0.31 5.82 6.21
CA SER A 4 -0.89 6.60 6.53
C SER A 4 -1.00 6.78 8.05
N ARG A 5 -1.48 7.95 8.51
CA ARG A 5 -1.63 8.27 9.93
C ARG A 5 -3.09 8.12 10.36
N CYS A 6 -3.34 7.24 11.32
CA CYS A 6 -4.63 7.00 11.98
C CYS A 6 -5.10 8.23 12.78
N ALA A 7 -6.38 8.25 13.17
CA ALA A 7 -6.93 9.32 14.02
C ALA A 7 -6.29 9.35 15.42
N ASN A 8 -6.00 8.19 16.00
CA ASN A 8 -5.22 8.06 17.25
C ASN A 8 -3.71 8.39 17.10
N GLY A 9 -3.23 8.78 15.91
CA GLY A 9 -1.85 9.15 15.65
C GLY A 9 -0.89 7.98 15.34
N ARG A 10 -1.37 6.73 15.33
CA ARG A 10 -0.60 5.56 14.88
C ARG A 10 -0.34 5.64 13.37
N CYS A 11 0.79 5.10 12.90
CA CYS A 11 1.09 5.01 11.47
C CYS A 11 1.02 3.56 11.00
N ILE A 12 0.26 3.32 9.94
CA ILE A 12 0.15 2.03 9.26
C ILE A 12 0.60 2.16 7.81
N TYR A 13 0.87 1.04 7.14
CA TYR A 13 1.18 1.07 5.72
C TYR A 13 -0.05 1.50 4.91
N ARG A 14 0.15 2.20 3.78
CA ARG A 14 -0.98 2.66 2.96
C ARG A 14 -1.89 1.54 2.44
N TRP A 15 -1.34 0.37 2.13
CA TRP A 15 -2.14 -0.77 1.64
C TRP A 15 -3.01 -1.43 2.73
N ARG A 16 -2.71 -1.16 4.01
CA ARG A 16 -3.47 -1.54 5.21
C ARG A 16 -4.66 -0.62 5.50
N VAL A 17 -4.89 0.35 4.64
CA VAL A 17 -6.02 1.25 4.74
C VAL A 17 -7.11 0.66 3.86
N CYS A 18 -8.29 0.45 4.42
CA CYS A 18 -9.44 -0.12 3.71
C CYS A 18 -9.18 -1.55 3.26
N ASP A 19 -8.56 -2.33 4.12
CA ASP A 19 -8.31 -3.75 3.97
C ASP A 19 -9.23 -4.61 4.87
N HIS A 20 -10.33 -4.04 5.38
CA HIS A 20 -11.29 -4.71 6.24
C HIS A 20 -10.70 -5.27 7.55
N GLU A 21 -9.47 -4.87 7.93
CA GLU A 21 -8.84 -5.19 9.20
C GLU A 21 -8.61 -3.91 10.01
N ASP A 22 -8.97 -3.90 11.30
CA ASP A 22 -8.66 -2.77 12.19
C ASP A 22 -7.16 -2.81 12.56
N ASN A 23 -6.30 -2.23 11.73
CA ASN A 23 -4.87 -2.12 11.97
C ASN A 23 -4.52 -0.88 12.80
N CYS A 24 -5.35 0.17 12.79
CA CYS A 24 -5.18 1.32 13.67
C CYS A 24 -5.49 0.98 15.15
N GLY A 25 -6.37 0.01 15.40
CA GLY A 25 -6.89 -0.40 16.70
C GLY A 25 -8.05 0.47 17.21
N ASP A 26 -8.43 1.48 16.45
CA ASP A 26 -9.58 2.38 16.69
C ASP A 26 -10.56 2.39 15.50
N GLY A 27 -10.33 1.56 14.48
CA GLY A 27 -11.13 1.43 13.26
C GLY A 27 -10.98 2.58 12.26
N SER A 28 -10.06 3.53 12.49
CA SER A 28 -9.94 4.73 11.64
C SER A 28 -9.43 4.45 10.23
N ASP A 29 -8.70 3.35 10.05
CA ASP A 29 -8.21 2.85 8.77
C ASP A 29 -9.26 2.16 7.93
N GLU A 30 -10.36 1.73 8.56
CA GLU A 30 -11.52 1.09 7.92
C GLU A 30 -12.74 2.01 7.86
N ASP A 31 -12.55 3.29 8.18
CA ASP A 31 -13.63 4.27 8.13
C ASP A 31 -14.04 4.54 6.67
N ILE A 32 -15.14 3.92 6.27
CA ILE A 32 -15.82 4.10 4.98
C ILE A 32 -16.19 5.57 4.73
N HIS A 33 -16.52 6.33 5.78
CA HIS A 33 -16.94 7.73 5.69
C HIS A 33 -15.78 8.73 5.68
N GLY A 34 -14.54 8.26 5.81
CA GLY A 34 -13.35 9.11 5.86
C GLY A 34 -12.26 8.62 4.93
N VAL A 35 -11.62 7.51 5.25
CA VAL A 35 -10.39 7.06 4.57
C VAL A 35 -10.70 6.07 3.43
N CYS A 36 -11.82 5.35 3.51
CA CYS A 36 -12.14 4.23 2.62
C CYS A 36 -13.17 4.48 1.52
N GLN A 37 -13.51 5.75 1.33
CA GLN A 37 -14.48 6.19 0.35
C GLN A 37 -14.13 5.85 -1.11
N SER A 38 -12.86 5.53 -1.41
CA SER A 38 -12.43 5.13 -2.76
C SER A 38 -12.70 3.65 -3.10
N LYS A 39 -13.01 2.80 -2.12
CA LYS A 39 -13.26 1.36 -2.36
C LYS A 39 -14.74 1.03 -2.25
N ASN A 40 -15.40 1.07 -3.40
CA ASN A 40 -16.60 0.29 -3.70
C ASN A 40 -17.86 0.52 -2.86
N GLN A 41 -18.20 1.77 -2.54
CA GLN A 41 -19.61 2.18 -2.50
C GLN A 41 -19.68 3.71 -2.50
N PRO A 42 -20.61 4.32 -3.25
CA PRO A 42 -20.86 5.73 -3.08
C PRO A 42 -21.35 5.91 -1.66
N LEU A 43 -20.55 6.55 -0.82
CA LEU A 43 -21.03 7.13 0.41
C LEU A 43 -22.31 7.86 0.04
N ALA A 44 -23.41 7.53 0.71
CA ALA A 44 -24.71 8.11 0.43
C ALA A 44 -24.70 9.59 0.87
N CYS A 45 -23.98 10.42 0.13
CA CYS A 45 -24.11 11.87 0.18
C CYS A 45 -25.35 12.19 -0.63
N SER A 46 -26.44 12.50 0.06
CA SER A 46 -27.68 12.98 -0.56
C SER A 46 -27.49 14.33 -1.27
N GLU A 47 -26.34 14.97 -1.11
CA GLU A 47 -26.07 16.34 -1.55
C GLU A 47 -24.86 16.44 -2.50
N PHE A 48 -23.77 17.13 -2.14
CA PHE A 48 -22.62 17.37 -3.04
C PHE A 48 -21.31 16.79 -2.48
N HIS A 49 -20.51 16.14 -3.34
CA HIS A 49 -19.21 15.56 -3.00
C HIS A 49 -18.10 16.41 -3.61
N CYS A 50 -17.14 16.84 -2.79
CA CYS A 50 -16.00 17.64 -3.23
C CYS A 50 -15.04 16.84 -4.13
N THR A 51 -14.24 17.49 -4.97
CA THR A 51 -13.47 16.80 -6.02
C THR A 51 -12.24 16.07 -5.46
N HIS A 52 -11.50 16.71 -4.57
CA HIS A 52 -10.25 16.20 -4.00
C HIS A 52 -10.30 16.03 -2.49
N THR A 53 -11.38 16.45 -1.85
CA THR A 53 -11.66 16.15 -0.45
C THR A 53 -12.79 15.15 -0.36
N ASN A 54 -12.71 14.24 0.61
CA ASN A 54 -13.79 13.30 0.94
C ASN A 54 -14.95 13.99 1.69
N LEU A 55 -15.02 15.32 1.61
CA LEU A 55 -16.03 16.11 2.27
C LEU A 55 -17.30 16.12 1.43
N CYS A 56 -18.43 15.93 2.10
CA CYS A 56 -19.74 16.17 1.52
C CYS A 56 -20.36 17.39 2.17
N ILE A 57 -20.71 18.36 1.34
CA ILE A 57 -21.32 19.63 1.76
C ILE A 57 -22.76 19.70 1.27
N ARG A 58 -23.51 20.65 1.84
CA ARG A 58 -24.92 20.82 1.47
C ARG A 58 -25.07 21.64 0.21
N TYR A 59 -26.20 21.48 -0.49
CA TYR A 59 -26.49 22.30 -1.67
C TYR A 59 -26.62 23.79 -1.38
N THR A 60 -26.86 24.17 -0.12
CA THR A 60 -26.88 25.57 0.32
C THR A 60 -25.51 26.20 0.37
N ASP A 61 -24.48 25.36 0.48
CA ASP A 61 -23.08 25.72 0.69
C ASP A 61 -22.34 25.66 -0.67
N LEU A 62 -23.08 25.71 -1.79
CA LEU A 62 -22.56 25.74 -3.15
C LEU A 62 -22.72 27.14 -3.75
N CYS A 63 -21.66 27.61 -4.40
CA CYS A 63 -21.64 28.89 -5.09
C CYS A 63 -21.99 30.07 -4.17
N ASP A 64 -21.50 30.02 -2.93
CA ASP A 64 -21.75 31.01 -1.88
C ASP A 64 -20.53 31.89 -1.55
N GLU A 65 -19.46 31.76 -2.34
CA GLU A 65 -18.18 32.45 -2.20
C GLU A 65 -17.33 31.99 -1.00
N ILE A 66 -17.68 30.86 -0.37
CA ILE A 66 -16.93 30.22 0.70
C ILE A 66 -16.34 28.91 0.17
N ASP A 67 -15.09 28.62 0.52
CA ASP A 67 -14.46 27.33 0.25
C ASP A 67 -14.80 26.37 1.39
N ASP A 68 -16.00 25.80 1.33
CA ASP A 68 -16.48 24.79 2.28
C ASP A 68 -15.83 23.44 1.99
N CYS A 69 -15.49 23.17 0.72
CA CYS A 69 -14.79 21.95 0.32
C CYS A 69 -13.32 21.88 0.78
N GLY A 70 -12.67 23.01 1.02
CA GLY A 70 -11.23 23.15 1.29
C GLY A 70 -10.33 22.98 0.05
N ASP A 71 -10.94 22.72 -1.12
CA ASP A 71 -10.28 22.61 -2.42
C ASP A 71 -10.96 23.48 -3.51
N ALA A 72 -11.90 24.34 -3.11
CA ALA A 72 -12.72 25.23 -3.92
C ALA A 72 -13.58 24.54 -5.00
N SER A 73 -13.87 23.23 -4.85
CA SER A 73 -14.68 22.48 -5.81
C SER A 73 -16.14 22.93 -5.88
N ASP A 74 -16.66 23.39 -4.75
CA ASP A 74 -17.98 24.00 -4.56
C ASP A 74 -18.18 25.29 -5.36
N GLU A 75 -17.10 26.04 -5.59
CA GLU A 75 -17.11 27.34 -6.27
C GLU A 75 -16.62 27.30 -7.73
N LEU A 76 -16.17 26.13 -8.23
CA LEU A 76 -15.38 26.06 -9.47
C LEU A 76 -16.19 26.15 -10.77
N SER A 77 -17.46 25.74 -10.75
CA SER A 77 -18.30 25.63 -11.95
C SER A 77 -19.72 26.19 -11.75
N CYS A 78 -19.78 27.35 -11.09
CA CYS A 78 -21.02 28.07 -10.81
C CYS A 78 -21.51 28.85 -12.03
N HIS A 79 -22.71 28.51 -12.51
CA HIS A 79 -23.38 29.24 -13.59
C HIS A 79 -24.58 30.00 -13.03
N HIS A 80 -24.38 31.28 -12.68
CA HIS A 80 -25.41 32.16 -12.08
C HIS A 80 -26.48 32.69 -13.05
N ASN A 81 -26.88 31.89 -14.04
CA ASN A 81 -27.93 32.29 -14.98
C ASN A 81 -29.27 31.66 -14.54
N THR A 82 -30.21 32.50 -14.11
CA THR A 82 -31.52 32.10 -13.59
C THR A 82 -32.44 31.43 -14.61
N THR A 83 -32.04 31.40 -15.89
CA THR A 83 -32.76 30.68 -16.97
C THR A 83 -32.24 29.25 -17.19
N LEU A 84 -31.06 28.92 -16.64
CA LEU A 84 -30.47 27.59 -16.69
C LEU A 84 -30.93 26.78 -15.47
N THR A 85 -31.51 25.62 -15.73
CA THR A 85 -31.90 24.62 -14.72
C THR A 85 -31.49 23.24 -15.22
N CYS A 86 -31.22 22.30 -14.32
CA CYS A 86 -30.83 20.93 -14.67
C CYS A 86 -31.96 20.17 -15.38
N ALA A 87 -33.22 20.58 -15.18
CA ALA A 87 -34.39 20.03 -15.88
C ALA A 87 -34.46 20.46 -17.36
N ASN A 88 -33.78 21.53 -17.75
CA ASN A 88 -33.75 22.02 -19.12
C ASN A 88 -32.58 21.34 -19.87
N GLN A 89 -32.81 20.83 -21.09
CA GLN A 89 -31.81 20.11 -21.90
C GLN A 89 -30.64 20.98 -22.41
N THR A 90 -30.52 22.21 -21.90
CA THR A 90 -29.46 23.17 -22.18
C THR A 90 -28.42 23.23 -21.06
N SER A 91 -28.48 22.36 -20.05
CA SER A 91 -27.42 22.26 -19.04
C SER A 91 -26.13 21.77 -19.74
N HIS A 92 -25.22 22.71 -20.02
CA HIS A 92 -23.92 22.47 -20.63
C HIS A 92 -22.94 21.68 -19.71
N CYS A 93 -23.44 20.94 -18.72
CA CYS A 93 -22.62 20.16 -17.81
C CYS A 93 -22.21 18.83 -18.48
N ASP A 94 -20.95 18.45 -18.33
CA ASP A 94 -20.39 17.23 -18.93
C ASP A 94 -20.90 15.95 -18.26
N GLN A 95 -21.02 15.94 -16.92
CA GLN A 95 -21.41 14.74 -16.15
C GLN A 95 -22.60 14.97 -15.22
N ARG A 96 -22.43 15.77 -14.15
CA ARG A 96 -23.49 16.00 -13.15
C ARG A 96 -23.88 17.48 -13.11
N CYS A 97 -25.16 17.72 -12.85
CA CYS A 97 -25.75 19.05 -12.73
C CYS A 97 -26.55 19.12 -11.43
N HIS A 98 -26.36 20.21 -10.67
CA HIS A 98 -27.12 20.51 -9.47
C HIS A 98 -27.74 21.91 -9.58
N ASP A 99 -29.04 22.01 -9.29
CA ASP A 99 -29.75 23.30 -9.24
C ASP A 99 -29.39 24.04 -7.95
N LEU A 100 -29.02 25.32 -8.07
CA LEU A 100 -28.74 26.16 -6.91
C LEU A 100 -30.06 26.58 -6.22
N PRO A 101 -30.06 26.73 -4.88
CA PRO A 101 -31.24 27.20 -4.15
C PRO A 101 -31.78 28.52 -4.71
N ASN A 102 -33.10 28.70 -4.63
CA ASN A 102 -33.81 29.90 -5.09
C ASN A 102 -33.68 30.20 -6.60
N GLY A 103 -33.26 29.23 -7.42
CA GLY A 103 -33.15 29.41 -8.87
C GLY A 103 -32.04 30.39 -9.26
N ARG A 104 -30.99 30.50 -8.44
CA ARG A 104 -29.81 31.35 -8.71
C ARG A 104 -28.97 30.83 -9.89
N GLY A 105 -29.23 29.61 -10.37
CA GLY A 105 -28.55 29.01 -11.51
C GLY A 105 -28.27 27.53 -11.28
N ILE A 106 -27.19 27.03 -11.89
CA ILE A 106 -26.73 25.63 -11.76
C ILE A 106 -25.25 25.57 -11.39
N VAL A 107 -24.85 24.45 -10.79
CA VAL A 107 -23.44 24.08 -10.63
C VAL A 107 -23.21 22.70 -11.26
N CYS A 108 -22.16 22.61 -12.07
CA CYS A 108 -21.75 21.34 -12.66
C CYS A 108 -20.72 20.66 -11.76
N SER A 109 -20.85 19.35 -11.57
CA SER A 109 -19.88 18.53 -10.84
C SER A 109 -19.50 17.30 -11.65
N CYS A 110 -18.41 16.66 -11.24
CA CYS A 110 -17.92 15.46 -11.86
C CYS A 110 -18.29 14.22 -11.03
N ASN A 111 -18.35 13.07 -11.68
CA ASN A 111 -18.45 11.79 -11.00
C ASN A 111 -17.18 11.54 -10.18
N ILE A 112 -17.27 10.70 -9.15
CA ILE A 112 -16.11 10.26 -8.37
C ILE A 112 -15.05 9.68 -9.32
N GLY A 113 -13.78 10.03 -9.11
CA GLY A 113 -12.66 9.66 -9.99
C GLY A 113 -12.43 10.62 -11.16
N TYR A 114 -13.16 11.75 -11.22
CA TYR A 114 -12.99 12.78 -12.24
C TYR A 114 -12.81 14.16 -11.62
N LYS A 115 -11.98 14.99 -12.24
CA LYS A 115 -11.74 16.39 -11.88
C LYS A 115 -12.24 17.33 -12.97
N PHE A 116 -12.76 18.49 -12.57
CA PHE A 116 -13.21 19.49 -13.52
C PHE A 116 -12.02 20.26 -14.12
N ASN A 117 -11.92 20.29 -15.44
CA ASN A 117 -10.92 21.08 -16.16
C ASN A 117 -11.55 22.41 -16.63
N LYS A 118 -11.03 23.53 -16.12
CA LYS A 118 -11.50 24.89 -16.41
C LYS A 118 -11.32 25.32 -17.87
N GLU A 119 -10.33 24.76 -18.57
CA GLU A 119 -10.04 25.11 -19.97
C GLU A 119 -10.94 24.36 -20.94
N SER A 120 -11.13 23.05 -20.71
CA SER A 120 -11.97 22.20 -21.56
C SER A 120 -13.45 22.24 -21.14
N LEU A 121 -13.77 22.79 -19.96
CA LEU A 121 -15.08 22.78 -19.30
C LEU A 121 -15.67 21.37 -19.19
N LYS A 122 -14.80 20.36 -19.03
CA LYS A 122 -15.15 18.95 -19.00
C LYS A 122 -14.56 18.26 -17.78
N CYS A 123 -15.15 17.11 -17.45
CA CYS A 123 -14.66 16.24 -16.41
C CYS A 123 -13.60 15.30 -16.98
N GLU A 124 -12.38 15.46 -16.50
CA GLU A 124 -11.24 14.64 -16.90
C GLU A 124 -10.94 13.60 -15.82
N ASP A 125 -10.56 12.40 -16.27
CA ASP A 125 -10.19 11.30 -15.41
C ASP A 125 -9.04 11.67 -14.48
N ILE A 126 -9.13 11.29 -13.21
CA ILE A 126 -8.04 11.43 -12.25
C ILE A 126 -7.15 10.20 -12.40
N ASN A 127 -5.89 10.40 -12.78
CA ASN A 127 -4.93 9.29 -12.81
C ASN A 127 -4.40 9.01 -11.41
N GLU A 128 -5.01 8.07 -10.68
CA GLU A 128 -4.58 7.76 -9.31
C GLU A 128 -3.21 7.08 -9.25
N CYS A 129 -2.72 6.52 -10.36
CA CYS A 129 -1.40 5.88 -10.42
C CYS A 129 -0.25 6.89 -10.56
N GLU A 130 -0.52 8.13 -10.96
CA GLU A 130 0.48 9.21 -10.95
C GLU A 130 0.74 9.76 -9.54
N ASN A 131 -0.19 9.54 -8.61
CA ASN A 131 -0.07 10.01 -7.24
C ASN A 131 -0.34 8.87 -6.24
N VAL A 132 0.73 8.43 -5.57
CA VAL A 132 0.69 7.37 -4.54
C VAL A 132 -0.25 7.68 -3.37
N THR A 133 -0.70 8.93 -3.18
CA THR A 133 -1.70 9.25 -2.16
C THR A 133 -3.14 8.98 -2.57
N LEU A 134 -3.41 8.77 -3.87
CA LEU A 134 -4.75 8.58 -4.43
C LEU A 134 -5.08 7.09 -4.68
N ASN A 135 -4.12 6.19 -4.51
CA ASN A 135 -4.35 4.75 -4.63
C ASN A 135 -3.83 3.99 -3.40
N TYR A 136 -4.41 2.81 -3.18
CA TYR A 136 -4.08 1.92 -2.05
C TYR A 136 -3.46 0.59 -2.52
N CYS A 137 -2.90 0.55 -3.74
CA CYS A 137 -2.31 -0.67 -4.27
C CYS A 137 -1.00 -1.03 -3.54
N SER A 138 -0.86 -2.28 -3.13
CA SER A 138 0.38 -2.81 -2.53
C SER A 138 1.52 -2.92 -3.55
N GLN A 139 1.20 -3.23 -4.81
CA GLN A 139 2.17 -3.49 -5.87
C GLN A 139 1.89 -2.67 -7.13
N ILE A 140 1.10 -3.19 -8.07
CA ILE A 140 0.91 -2.58 -9.38
C ILE A 140 -0.42 -1.82 -9.40
N CYS A 141 -0.39 -0.56 -9.84
CA CYS A 141 -1.58 0.27 -10.06
C CYS A 141 -1.84 0.41 -11.56
N ILE A 142 -3.09 0.22 -11.98
CA ILE A 142 -3.56 0.41 -13.35
C ILE A 142 -4.68 1.44 -13.35
N ASN A 143 -4.45 2.56 -14.04
CA ASN A 143 -5.44 3.61 -14.17
C ASN A 143 -6.59 3.17 -15.09
N THR A 144 -7.82 3.46 -14.69
CA THR A 144 -9.02 3.20 -15.47
C THR A 144 -9.89 4.44 -15.51
N LYS A 145 -10.92 4.49 -16.37
CA LYS A 145 -11.79 5.66 -16.42
C LYS A 145 -12.71 5.70 -15.18
N GLY A 146 -12.54 6.71 -14.35
CA GLY A 146 -13.28 6.95 -13.10
C GLY A 146 -12.72 6.21 -11.89
N GLY A 147 -11.47 5.76 -11.94
CA GLY A 147 -10.83 5.07 -10.82
C GLY A 147 -9.64 4.22 -11.26
N TYR A 148 -9.17 3.33 -10.39
CA TYR A 148 -8.03 2.46 -10.69
C TYR A 148 -8.28 1.02 -10.26
N GLN A 149 -7.44 0.13 -10.77
CA GLN A 149 -7.40 -1.28 -10.37
C GLN A 149 -6.00 -1.65 -9.91
N CYS A 150 -5.91 -2.53 -8.91
CA CYS A 150 -4.64 -3.07 -8.45
C CYS A 150 -4.40 -4.45 -9.05
N GLU A 151 -3.15 -4.71 -9.41
CA GLU A 151 -2.66 -6.01 -9.85
C GLU A 151 -1.42 -6.43 -9.05
N CYS A 152 -1.17 -7.74 -9.01
CA CYS A 152 -0.03 -8.31 -8.33
C CYS A 152 1.07 -8.66 -9.33
N ALA A 153 2.32 -8.42 -8.94
CA ALA A 153 3.50 -8.79 -9.71
C ALA A 153 3.60 -10.32 -9.84
N ALA A 154 4.40 -10.79 -10.79
CA ALA A 154 4.62 -12.21 -11.00
C ALA A 154 5.10 -12.90 -9.70
N GLY A 155 4.45 -14.00 -9.32
CA GLY A 155 4.71 -14.71 -8.06
C GLY A 155 3.87 -14.23 -6.87
N PHE A 156 2.94 -13.30 -7.06
CA PHE A 156 2.01 -12.81 -6.05
C PHE A 156 0.54 -12.96 -6.48
N GLU A 157 -0.35 -13.14 -5.51
CA GLU A 157 -1.78 -13.32 -5.68
C GLU A 157 -2.56 -12.33 -4.78
N PRO A 158 -3.77 -11.90 -5.19
CA PRO A 158 -4.58 -10.99 -4.38
C PRO A 158 -5.05 -11.68 -3.10
N SER A 159 -4.99 -10.96 -1.98
CA SER A 159 -5.54 -11.44 -0.72
C SER A 159 -7.06 -11.60 -0.86
N GLY A 160 -7.61 -12.75 -0.44
CA GLY A 160 -8.97 -13.18 -0.79
C GLY A 160 -10.10 -12.21 -0.44
N THR A 161 -9.89 -11.30 0.53
CA THR A 161 -10.84 -10.25 0.94
C THR A 161 -10.50 -8.88 0.33
N ASN A 162 -9.24 -8.62 -0.03
CA ASN A 162 -8.77 -7.31 -0.48
C ASN A 162 -7.98 -7.38 -1.77
N ARG A 163 -8.60 -6.91 -2.86
CA ARG A 163 -7.96 -6.87 -4.18
C ARG A 163 -6.79 -5.89 -4.29
N SER A 164 -6.56 -5.05 -3.29
CA SER A 164 -5.42 -4.13 -3.21
C SER A 164 -4.17 -4.72 -2.56
N ASP A 165 -4.34 -5.80 -1.79
CA ASP A 165 -3.24 -6.46 -1.09
C ASP A 165 -2.79 -7.71 -1.84
N CYS A 166 -1.48 -7.85 -1.99
CA CYS A 166 -0.84 -8.89 -2.78
C CYS A 166 0.09 -9.71 -1.90
N HIS A 167 -0.22 -10.98 -1.72
CA HIS A 167 0.58 -11.93 -0.96
C HIS A 167 1.38 -12.84 -1.90
N ALA A 168 2.50 -13.37 -1.45
CA ALA A 168 3.29 -14.30 -2.25
C ALA A 168 2.46 -15.57 -2.54
N ALA A 169 2.45 -16.02 -3.79
CA ALA A 169 1.77 -17.25 -4.20
C ALA A 169 2.41 -18.47 -3.52
N ASP A 170 3.73 -18.44 -3.36
CA ASP A 170 4.43 -19.36 -2.47
C ASP A 170 4.26 -18.90 -1.02
N GLN A 171 3.54 -19.69 -0.25
CA GLN A 171 3.26 -19.39 1.16
C GLN A 171 4.38 -19.85 2.10
N THR A 172 5.43 -20.49 1.58
CA THR A 172 6.58 -20.89 2.39
C THR A 172 7.49 -19.69 2.62
N ILE A 173 7.47 -19.20 3.86
CA ILE A 173 8.30 -18.06 4.27
C ILE A 173 9.26 -18.57 5.34
N ASP A 174 10.55 -18.46 5.06
CA ASP A 174 11.61 -18.70 6.02
C ASP A 174 12.08 -17.37 6.62
N LEU A 175 11.98 -17.26 7.95
CA LEU A 175 12.54 -16.18 8.74
C LEU A 175 13.79 -16.68 9.45
N LEU A 176 14.94 -16.06 9.18
CA LEU A 176 16.17 -16.32 9.92
C LEU A 176 16.28 -15.30 11.06
N ILE A 177 16.54 -15.79 12.26
CA ILE A 177 16.69 -14.98 13.47
C ILE A 177 18.08 -15.22 14.03
N SER A 178 18.84 -14.14 14.20
CA SER A 178 20.06 -14.13 14.99
C SER A 178 19.71 -14.10 16.47
N GLU A 179 20.09 -15.15 17.19
CA GLU A 179 20.12 -15.18 18.65
C GLU A 179 21.59 -15.14 19.11
N PRO A 180 21.88 -14.83 20.39
CA PRO A 180 23.26 -14.66 20.85
C PRO A 180 24.19 -15.83 20.54
N ASP A 181 23.70 -17.07 20.66
CA ASP A 181 24.52 -18.28 20.52
C ASP A 181 24.18 -19.15 19.30
N GLU A 182 23.16 -18.76 18.51
CA GLU A 182 22.67 -19.59 17.41
C GLU A 182 21.90 -18.79 16.35
N ILE A 183 21.80 -19.37 15.15
CA ILE A 183 20.91 -18.86 14.09
C ILE A 183 19.71 -19.77 14.02
N ARG A 184 18.53 -19.21 14.24
CA ARG A 184 17.25 -19.93 14.18
C ARG A 184 16.55 -19.71 12.87
N ARG A 185 15.77 -20.71 12.47
CA ARG A 185 14.86 -20.63 11.32
C ARG A 185 13.44 -20.88 11.77
N LEU A 186 12.56 -19.97 11.37
CA LEU A 186 11.12 -20.08 11.49
C LEU A 186 10.51 -20.22 10.11
N ARG A 187 9.77 -21.31 9.88
CA ARG A 187 9.06 -21.56 8.62
C ARG A 187 7.56 -21.42 8.80
N ARG A 188 6.96 -20.42 8.14
CA ARG A 188 5.51 -20.28 8.07
C ARG A 188 4.93 -21.30 7.07
N ASN A 189 3.79 -21.91 7.40
CA ASN A 189 3.06 -22.88 6.58
C ASN A 189 3.85 -24.15 6.20
N SER A 190 4.64 -24.70 7.13
CA SER A 190 5.15 -26.07 6.98
C SER A 190 3.98 -27.05 6.90
N VAL A 191 3.86 -27.74 5.76
CA VAL A 191 2.87 -28.81 5.54
C VAL A 191 3.16 -30.01 6.46
N GLU A 192 4.36 -30.08 7.03
CA GLU A 192 4.74 -31.00 8.11
C GLU A 192 4.77 -30.25 9.46
N ASP A 193 3.82 -30.60 10.33
CA ASP A 193 3.48 -29.97 11.61
C ASP A 193 4.64 -29.89 12.64
N SER A 194 5.79 -30.52 12.34
CA SER A 194 6.98 -30.56 13.22
C SER A 194 8.16 -29.69 12.77
N SER A 195 8.16 -29.12 11.55
CA SER A 195 9.29 -28.35 11.00
C SER A 195 9.04 -26.84 10.91
N HIS A 196 8.31 -26.26 11.85
CA HIS A 196 8.08 -24.82 11.88
C HIS A 196 9.22 -24.02 12.52
N TYR A 197 10.07 -24.68 13.30
CA TYR A 197 11.13 -24.05 14.07
C TYR A 197 12.32 -24.99 14.20
N GLY A 198 13.53 -24.48 14.00
CA GLY A 198 14.74 -25.25 14.19
C GLY A 198 15.98 -24.37 14.33
N VAL A 199 17.02 -24.96 14.91
CA VAL A 199 18.35 -24.37 14.97
C VAL A 199 19.05 -24.67 13.65
N LEU A 200 19.46 -23.63 12.94
CA LEU A 200 20.14 -23.75 11.65
C LEU A 200 21.66 -23.80 11.84
N VAL A 201 22.20 -23.01 12.77
CA VAL A 201 23.62 -23.00 13.13
C VAL A 201 23.74 -22.89 14.65
N GLU A 202 24.49 -23.81 15.25
CA GLU A 202 24.81 -23.85 16.68
C GLU A 202 26.18 -23.19 16.96
N ASP A 203 26.51 -23.01 18.23
CA ASP A 203 27.83 -22.60 18.74
C ASP A 203 28.38 -21.29 18.14
N GLN A 204 27.52 -20.31 17.93
CA GLN A 204 27.93 -18.96 17.54
C GLN A 204 28.17 -18.08 18.77
N HIS A 205 28.89 -16.97 18.61
CA HIS A 205 29.21 -16.08 19.72
C HIS A 205 28.95 -14.63 19.27
N GLU A 206 27.70 -14.17 19.41
CA GLU A 206 27.24 -12.85 18.99
C GLU A 206 27.06 -12.70 17.47
N VAL A 207 26.02 -13.38 16.95
CA VAL A 207 25.60 -13.24 15.56
C VAL A 207 24.96 -11.88 15.34
N GLY A 208 25.54 -11.09 14.43
CA GLY A 208 24.98 -9.82 13.98
C GLY A 208 24.20 -9.95 12.67
N PHE A 209 24.74 -9.33 11.63
CA PHE A 209 24.10 -9.21 10.31
C PHE A 209 23.99 -10.55 9.59
N ILE A 210 22.81 -10.86 9.04
CA ILE A 210 22.56 -12.04 8.19
C ILE A 210 22.20 -11.58 6.77
N SER A 211 22.76 -12.23 5.75
CA SER A 211 22.44 -12.04 4.33
C SER A 211 22.22 -13.39 3.65
N ILE A 212 21.41 -13.42 2.59
CA ILE A 212 21.00 -14.66 1.91
C ILE A 212 21.15 -14.48 0.40
N ASP A 213 21.82 -15.43 -0.25
CA ASP A 213 21.76 -15.65 -1.70
C ASP A 213 20.76 -16.78 -1.97
N THR A 214 19.60 -16.40 -2.52
CA THR A 214 18.52 -17.32 -2.83
C THR A 214 18.79 -18.18 -4.07
N ASN A 215 19.66 -17.76 -4.98
CA ASN A 215 20.01 -18.52 -6.18
C ASN A 215 20.93 -19.69 -5.83
N THR A 216 21.94 -19.44 -5.00
CA THR A 216 22.89 -20.49 -4.56
C THR A 216 22.45 -21.19 -3.28
N ARG A 217 21.37 -20.74 -2.64
CA ARG A 217 20.91 -21.21 -1.33
C ARG A 217 22.03 -21.17 -0.28
N MET A 218 22.71 -20.03 -0.23
CA MET A 218 23.75 -19.76 0.77
C MET A 218 23.28 -18.61 1.65
N PHE A 219 23.58 -18.68 2.93
CA PHE A 219 23.46 -17.51 3.80
C PHE A 219 24.80 -17.23 4.47
N TYR A 220 24.96 -15.97 4.84
CA TYR A 220 26.18 -15.37 5.31
C TYR A 220 25.87 -14.60 6.58
N TRP A 221 26.76 -14.65 7.55
CA TRP A 221 26.61 -13.83 8.75
C TRP A 221 27.96 -13.36 9.27
N VAL A 222 27.90 -12.33 10.10
CA VAL A 222 29.06 -11.82 10.85
C VAL A 222 28.93 -12.32 12.28
N ASP A 223 29.99 -12.96 12.78
CA ASP A 223 30.16 -13.24 14.19
C ASP A 223 31.09 -12.17 14.77
N GLU A 224 30.56 -11.33 15.66
CA GLU A 224 31.27 -10.16 16.17
C GLU A 224 32.37 -10.55 17.18
N SER A 225 32.19 -11.66 17.91
CA SER A 225 33.22 -12.15 18.84
C SER A 225 34.42 -12.74 18.10
N ALA A 226 34.16 -13.47 17.02
CA ALA A 226 35.21 -14.08 16.19
C ALA A 226 35.88 -13.07 15.24
N LEU A 227 35.24 -11.92 14.97
CA LEU A 227 35.65 -10.95 13.94
C LEU A 227 35.79 -11.59 12.54
N GLU A 228 34.96 -12.59 12.26
CA GLU A 228 34.97 -13.35 11.00
C GLU A 228 33.59 -13.36 10.34
N VAL A 229 33.60 -13.49 9.01
CA VAL A 229 32.39 -13.72 8.22
C VAL A 229 32.25 -15.21 7.99
N PHE A 230 31.06 -15.74 8.27
CA PHE A 230 30.76 -17.13 8.03
C PHE A 230 29.74 -17.28 6.91
N ARG A 231 29.71 -18.48 6.33
CA ARG A 231 28.69 -18.90 5.39
C ARG A 231 28.28 -20.34 5.63
N ALA A 232 27.05 -20.68 5.25
CA ALA A 232 26.58 -22.05 5.23
C ALA A 232 25.46 -22.24 4.19
N HIS A 233 25.18 -23.49 3.86
CA HIS A 233 24.07 -23.83 2.96
C HIS A 233 22.73 -23.70 3.69
N LEU A 234 21.75 -23.08 3.03
CA LEU A 234 20.37 -23.08 3.52
C LEU A 234 19.74 -24.44 3.23
N THR A 235 19.60 -25.26 4.27
CA THR A 235 19.06 -26.61 4.16
C THR A 235 17.58 -26.60 3.71
N PRO A 236 17.11 -27.61 2.96
CA PRO A 236 15.70 -27.68 2.55
C PRO A 236 14.74 -27.89 3.72
N SER A 237 15.17 -28.64 4.75
CA SER A 237 14.40 -28.92 5.96
C SER A 237 14.66 -27.85 7.02
N ALA A 238 13.61 -27.39 7.70
CA ALA A 238 13.75 -26.36 8.73
C ALA A 238 14.33 -26.86 10.06
N ILE A 239 14.44 -28.18 10.25
CA ILE A 239 15.00 -28.81 11.46
C ILE A 239 16.47 -29.20 11.25
N SER A 240 17.00 -29.09 10.02
CA SER A 240 18.37 -29.49 9.72
C SER A 240 19.35 -28.38 10.08
N THR A 241 20.25 -28.68 11.01
CA THR A 241 21.46 -27.89 11.24
C THR A 241 22.38 -27.95 10.03
N THR A 242 23.16 -26.90 9.81
CA THR A 242 24.21 -26.82 8.81
C THR A 242 25.52 -26.38 9.45
N TYR A 243 26.63 -26.70 8.80
CA TYR A 243 27.95 -26.39 9.31
C TYR A 243 28.45 -25.03 8.80
N PRO A 244 28.94 -24.17 9.70
CA PRO A 244 29.50 -22.88 9.34
C PRO A 244 30.89 -23.04 8.72
N GLN A 245 31.17 -22.23 7.70
CA GLN A 245 32.49 -22.12 7.08
C GLN A 245 32.95 -20.66 7.15
N SER A 246 34.12 -20.42 7.74
CA SER A 246 34.69 -19.08 7.75
C SER A 246 35.14 -18.65 6.35
N ILE A 247 34.97 -17.37 6.07
CA ILE A 247 35.41 -16.72 4.86
C ILE A 247 36.53 -15.77 5.25
N SER A 248 37.69 -15.95 4.64
CA SER A 248 38.75 -14.95 4.72
C SER A 248 38.75 -14.06 3.47
N TYR A 249 39.10 -12.80 3.67
CA TYR A 249 39.30 -11.85 2.59
C TYR A 249 40.79 -11.59 2.44
N ASP A 250 41.30 -11.78 1.23
CA ASP A 250 42.65 -11.39 0.86
C ASP A 250 42.62 -9.97 0.28
N ASP A 251 42.94 -8.99 1.12
CA ASP A 251 43.05 -7.57 0.77
C ASP A 251 44.01 -7.32 -0.42
N THR A 252 45.04 -8.17 -0.58
CA THR A 252 46.07 -7.94 -1.61
C THR A 252 45.58 -8.28 -3.01
N ASN A 253 44.70 -9.28 -3.13
CA ASN A 253 44.15 -9.74 -4.39
C ASN A 253 42.66 -9.42 -4.57
N HIS A 254 42.04 -8.73 -3.59
CA HIS A 254 40.59 -8.51 -3.52
C HIS A 254 39.81 -9.82 -3.71
N ALA A 255 40.31 -10.91 -3.11
CA ALA A 255 39.81 -12.25 -3.33
C ALA A 255 39.14 -12.79 -2.06
N ILE A 256 38.00 -13.46 -2.25
CA ILE A 256 37.32 -14.20 -1.18
C ILE A 256 37.88 -15.61 -1.17
N ILE A 257 38.50 -16.02 -0.05
CA ILE A 257 39.10 -17.35 0.13
C ILE A 257 38.26 -18.12 1.15
N PRO A 258 37.57 -19.20 0.74
CA PRO A 258 36.92 -20.08 1.70
C PRO A 258 37.97 -20.86 2.50
N SER A 259 37.83 -20.94 3.82
CA SER A 259 38.65 -21.87 4.61
C SER A 259 38.32 -23.31 4.21
N SER A 260 39.32 -24.18 4.04
CA SER A 260 39.10 -25.57 3.60
C SER A 260 38.15 -26.34 4.53
N ILE A 261 37.24 -27.16 3.95
CA ILE A 261 36.30 -28.02 4.68
C ILE A 261 37.07 -28.95 5.62
N SER A 262 36.89 -28.79 6.93
CA SER A 262 37.12 -29.88 7.88
C SER A 262 35.95 -30.85 7.75
N ILE A 263 36.20 -31.99 7.07
CA ILE A 263 35.30 -33.15 6.98
C ILE A 263 35.36 -33.91 8.30
#